data_AF-A0A7C3CQL9-F1
#
_entry.id   AF-A0A7C3CQL9-F1
#
_cell.length_a   1.000
_cell.length_b   1.000
_cell.length_c   1.000
_cell.angle_alpha   90.00
_cell.angle_beta   90.00
_cell.angle_gamma   90.00
#
_symmetry.space_group_name_H-M   'P 1'
#
loop_
_entity.id
_entity.type
_entity.pdbx_description
1 polymer ?
#
loop_
_entity_poly.entity_id
_entity_poly.type
_entity_poly.pdbx_seq_one_letter_code
_entity_poly.pdbx_strand_id
1 'polypeptide(L)'
;MAVREIVTVPHPVLRRKAARVTDFGPALQKLIDDMIDTMRDAPGVGLAAPQVNVSQRVIVVEYEDPEEGVPHQLYAVVNPEIVAFSKETEVGVEGCLSIPGIIGDVVRARSVEVRGLDRHGKPFRLRTSGWLARIFQHEIDHLNGVLFTDRATRVERVSPERAAELDRV
;
A
#
# COMPACT_ATOMS: atom_id res chain seq x y z
N MET A 1 -6.06 18.27 5.50
CA MET A 1 -4.88 18.62 4.68
C MET A 1 -5.25 18.41 3.22
N ALA A 2 -4.30 18.46 2.29
CA ALA A 2 -4.59 18.56 0.84
C ALA A 2 -4.55 17.19 0.18
N VAL A 3 -5.57 16.90 -0.63
CA VAL A 3 -5.57 15.73 -1.53
C VAL A 3 -4.52 15.94 -2.61
N ARG A 4 -3.68 14.93 -2.82
CA ARG A 4 -2.66 14.90 -3.87
C ARG A 4 -3.16 14.14 -5.09
N GLU A 5 -2.65 14.50 -6.25
CA GLU A 5 -2.86 13.71 -7.46
C GLU A 5 -2.18 12.35 -7.32
N ILE A 6 -2.94 11.29 -7.58
CA ILE A 6 -2.41 9.93 -7.71
C ILE A 6 -1.91 9.73 -9.13
N VAL A 7 -0.62 9.49 -9.30
CA VAL A 7 -0.05 9.19 -10.61
C VAL A 7 -0.40 7.77 -11.04
N THR A 8 -0.67 7.61 -12.32
CA THR A 8 -1.03 6.32 -12.93
C THR A 8 0.05 5.84 -13.90
N VAL A 9 0.02 4.56 -14.25
CA VAL A 9 0.91 4.02 -15.29
C VAL A 9 0.70 4.77 -16.63
N PRO A 10 1.77 5.09 -17.38
CA PRO A 10 3.15 4.61 -17.23
C PRO A 10 4.10 5.58 -16.48
N HIS A 11 3.61 6.40 -15.54
CA HIS A 11 4.46 7.39 -14.86
C HIS A 11 5.72 6.76 -14.24
N PRO A 12 6.94 7.25 -14.56
CA PRO A 12 8.19 6.53 -14.30
C PRO A 12 8.50 6.35 -12.80
N VAL A 13 7.96 7.19 -11.93
CA VAL A 13 8.14 7.07 -10.48
C VAL A 13 7.63 5.73 -9.94
N LEU A 14 6.58 5.17 -10.54
CA LEU A 14 5.95 3.91 -10.14
C LEU A 14 6.85 2.68 -10.39
N ARG A 15 7.93 2.86 -11.15
CA ARG A 15 8.90 1.80 -11.48
C ARG A 15 10.26 2.02 -10.81
N ARG A 16 10.41 3.07 -9.99
CA ARG A 16 11.66 3.39 -9.30
C ARG A 16 11.63 2.85 -7.88
N LYS A 17 12.76 2.28 -7.43
CA LYS A 17 12.95 1.98 -6.02
C LYS A 17 13.00 3.27 -5.21
N ALA A 18 12.11 3.39 -4.23
CA ALA A 18 11.98 4.57 -3.40
C ALA A 18 13.15 4.74 -2.43
N ALA A 19 13.53 5.99 -2.16
CA ALA A 19 14.65 6.32 -1.28
C ALA A 19 14.28 6.16 0.19
N ARG A 20 15.24 5.71 1.00
CA ARG A 20 15.08 5.60 2.46
C ARG A 20 14.88 7.00 3.06
N VAL A 21 13.93 7.13 3.97
CA VAL A 21 13.70 8.35 4.76
C VAL A 21 14.67 8.37 5.94
N THR A 22 15.37 9.50 6.12
CA THR A 22 16.30 9.74 7.23
C THR A 22 15.92 10.93 8.11
N ASP A 23 15.09 11.82 7.60
CA ASP A 23 14.60 13.01 8.31
C ASP A 23 13.11 12.85 8.64
N PHE A 24 12.77 13.01 9.92
CA PHE A 24 11.42 12.87 10.47
C PHE A 24 10.78 14.22 10.81
N GLY A 25 11.30 15.29 10.21
CA GLY A 25 10.81 16.65 10.37
C GLY A 25 9.43 16.95 9.73
N PRO A 26 9.03 18.24 9.72
CA PRO A 26 7.69 18.66 9.31
C PRO A 26 7.29 18.26 7.89
N ALA A 27 8.23 18.16 6.95
CA ALA A 27 7.95 17.76 5.58
C ALA A 27 7.43 16.31 5.49
N LEU A 28 8.01 15.39 6.29
CA LEU A 28 7.52 14.01 6.38
C LEU A 28 6.14 13.95 7.00
N GLN A 29 5.89 14.73 8.06
CA GLN A 29 4.58 14.79 8.70
C GLN A 29 3.51 15.23 7.72
N LYS A 30 3.77 16.32 6.99
CA LYS A 30 2.87 16.82 5.95
C LYS A 30 2.64 15.79 4.84
N LEU A 31 3.69 15.08 4.40
CA LEU A 31 3.56 14.04 3.38
C LEU A 31 2.64 12.91 3.85
N ILE A 32 2.88 12.37 5.04
CA ILE A 32 2.06 11.29 5.63
C ILE A 32 0.60 11.72 5.72
N ASP A 33 0.39 12.93 6.22
CA ASP A 33 -0.94 13.47 6.41
C ASP A 33 -1.67 13.73 5.08
N ASP A 34 -1.00 14.32 4.09
CA ASP A 34 -1.55 14.48 2.74
C ASP A 34 -1.87 13.11 2.11
N MET A 35 -1.03 12.09 2.36
CA MET A 35 -1.27 10.72 1.86
C MET A 35 -2.50 10.08 2.50
N ILE A 36 -2.72 10.29 3.81
CA ILE A 36 -3.92 9.80 4.50
C ILE A 36 -5.18 10.44 3.89
N ASP A 37 -5.17 11.76 3.70
CA ASP A 37 -6.30 12.46 3.09
C ASP A 37 -6.53 12.01 1.64
N THR A 38 -5.45 11.81 0.87
CA THR A 38 -5.52 11.32 -0.51
C THR A 38 -6.09 9.90 -0.59
N MET A 39 -5.64 9.00 0.28
CA MET A 39 -6.13 7.63 0.37
C MET A 39 -7.63 7.59 0.69
N ARG A 40 -8.08 8.40 1.64
CA ARG A 40 -9.50 8.49 2.04
C ARG A 40 -10.39 9.13 0.97
N ASP A 41 -9.87 10.09 0.20
CA ASP A 41 -10.59 10.72 -0.91
C ASP A 41 -10.71 9.79 -2.13
N ALA A 42 -9.69 8.97 -2.38
CA ALA A 42 -9.64 7.96 -3.44
C ALA A 42 -10.28 6.61 -3.05
N PRO A 43 -11.18 6.62 -2.06
CA PRO A 43 -11.34 5.63 -0.97
C PRO A 43 -10.57 4.31 -1.13
N GLY A 44 -9.26 4.34 -0.88
CA GLY A 44 -8.40 3.16 -0.82
C GLY A 44 -8.10 2.69 0.61
N VAL A 45 -7.66 1.44 0.77
CA VAL A 45 -7.20 0.88 2.06
C VAL A 45 -5.68 1.03 2.29
N GLY A 46 -4.95 1.46 1.26
CA GLY A 46 -3.50 1.66 1.28
C GLY A 46 -3.04 2.70 0.26
N LEU A 47 -1.92 3.37 0.56
CA LEU A 47 -1.25 4.27 -0.37
C LEU A 47 0.25 4.37 -0.07
N ALA A 48 1.07 4.23 -1.11
CA ALA A 48 2.50 4.42 -1.06
C ALA A 48 2.93 5.78 -1.63
N ALA A 49 3.95 6.41 -1.03
CA ALA A 49 4.42 7.74 -1.45
C ALA A 49 4.77 7.87 -2.95
N PRO A 50 5.32 6.85 -3.64
CA PRO A 50 5.51 6.90 -5.09
C PRO A 50 4.22 7.19 -5.87
N GLN A 51 3.06 6.73 -5.38
CA GLN A 51 1.77 6.96 -6.03
C GLN A 51 1.33 8.42 -5.97
N VAL A 52 1.85 9.23 -5.03
CA VAL A 52 1.69 10.70 -5.00
C VAL A 52 2.94 11.42 -5.52
N ASN A 53 3.67 10.76 -6.43
CA ASN A 53 4.89 11.24 -7.08
C ASN A 53 6.04 11.61 -6.13
N VAL A 54 6.11 10.98 -4.95
CA VAL A 54 7.21 11.16 -4.00
C VAL A 54 7.98 9.85 -3.84
N SER A 55 9.20 9.82 -4.36
CA SER A 55 10.06 8.63 -4.34
C SER A 55 10.73 8.40 -2.97
N GLN A 56 9.92 8.23 -1.91
CA GLN A 56 10.33 7.95 -0.53
C GLN A 56 9.66 6.67 0.00
N ARG A 57 10.33 5.97 0.91
CA ARG A 57 9.80 4.75 1.54
C ARG A 57 8.80 5.08 2.65
N VAL A 58 7.61 5.49 2.27
CA VAL A 58 6.49 5.80 3.18
C VAL A 58 5.24 5.14 2.64
N ILE A 59 4.50 4.46 3.51
CA ILE A 59 3.18 3.90 3.21
C ILE A 59 2.21 4.33 4.30
N VAL A 60 0.94 4.48 3.93
CA VAL A 60 -0.19 4.59 4.84
C VAL A 60 -1.16 3.46 4.54
N VAL A 61 -1.72 2.86 5.59
CA VAL A 61 -2.68 1.75 5.50
C VAL A 61 -3.77 2.01 6.53
N GLU A 62 -5.02 2.00 6.14
CA GLU A 62 -6.16 2.12 7.05
C GLU A 62 -7.16 1.02 6.73
N TYR A 63 -7.38 0.14 7.70
CA TYR A 63 -8.17 -1.06 7.50
C TYR A 63 -8.87 -1.47 8.78
N GLU A 64 -10.04 -2.09 8.62
CA GLU A 64 -10.81 -2.73 9.68
C GLU A 64 -11.42 -4.02 9.15
N ASP A 65 -11.48 -5.03 10.00
CA ASP A 65 -12.23 -6.26 9.74
C ASP A 65 -12.78 -6.79 11.06
N PRO A 66 -14.01 -6.39 11.44
CA PRO A 66 -14.64 -6.85 12.67
C PRO A 66 -14.85 -8.37 12.72
N GLU A 67 -14.99 -9.04 11.57
CA GLU A 67 -15.22 -10.49 11.51
C GLU A 67 -13.93 -11.27 11.84
N GLU A 68 -12.77 -10.76 11.38
CA GLU A 68 -11.45 -11.27 11.74
C GLU A 68 -10.88 -10.65 13.03
N GLY A 69 -11.64 -9.79 13.70
CA GLY A 69 -11.22 -9.12 14.94
C GLY A 69 -10.11 -8.09 14.75
N VAL A 70 -9.94 -7.58 13.53
CA VAL A 70 -9.04 -6.48 13.19
C VAL A 70 -9.76 -5.16 13.51
N PRO A 71 -9.35 -4.44 14.57
CA PRO A 71 -9.96 -3.16 14.89
C PRO A 71 -9.61 -2.13 13.81
N HIS A 72 -10.47 -1.13 13.65
CA HIS A 72 -10.17 0.02 12.81
C HIS A 72 -8.82 0.64 13.17
N GLN A 73 -7.86 0.56 12.25
CA GLN A 73 -6.49 0.97 12.54
C GLN A 73 -5.85 1.64 11.34
N LEU A 74 -5.34 2.84 11.59
CA LEU A 74 -4.46 3.57 10.69
C LEU A 74 -2.99 3.28 11.05
N TYR A 75 -2.20 2.94 10.04
CA TYR A 75 -0.77 2.75 10.09
C TYR A 75 -0.08 3.76 9.17
N ALA A 76 0.89 4.50 9.69
CA ALA A 76 1.84 5.29 8.89
C ALA A 76 3.23 4.71 9.12
N VAL A 77 3.75 3.98 8.13
CA VAL A 77 4.98 3.21 8.27
C VAL A 77 6.04 3.75 7.33
N VAL A 78 7.16 4.13 7.93
CA VAL A 78 8.32 4.70 7.26
C VAL A 78 9.42 3.65 7.17
N ASN A 79 10.08 3.57 6.03
CA ASN A 79 11.07 2.55 5.69
C ASN A 79 10.59 1.10 5.95
N PRO A 80 9.37 0.71 5.56
CA PRO A 80 8.89 -0.64 5.81
C PRO A 80 9.68 -1.69 5.03
N GLU A 81 9.81 -2.86 5.65
CA GLU A 81 10.41 -4.08 5.12
C GLU A 81 9.67 -5.30 5.67
N ILE A 82 9.44 -6.30 4.82
CA ILE A 82 8.94 -7.61 5.24
C ILE A 82 10.13 -8.48 5.63
N VAL A 83 10.18 -8.89 6.90
CA VAL A 83 11.29 -9.69 7.45
C VAL A 83 10.98 -11.17 7.55
N ALA A 84 9.71 -11.56 7.41
CA ALA A 84 9.29 -12.95 7.35
C ALA A 84 8.01 -13.06 6.52
N PHE A 85 7.93 -14.13 5.73
CA PHE A 85 6.74 -14.54 4.99
C PHE A 85 6.33 -15.93 5.47
N SER A 86 5.03 -16.21 5.52
CA SER A 86 4.54 -17.57 5.69
C SER A 86 4.89 -18.44 4.48
N LYS A 87 4.96 -19.76 4.71
CA LYS A 87 5.01 -20.75 3.61
C LYS A 87 3.65 -20.88 2.91
N GLU A 88 2.57 -20.71 3.66
CA GLU A 88 1.22 -20.70 3.12
C GLU A 88 1.00 -19.43 2.29
N THR A 89 0.40 -19.61 1.12
CA THR A 89 0.07 -18.55 0.17
C THR A 89 -1.40 -18.60 -0.18
N GLU A 90 -1.95 -17.47 -0.58
CA GLU A 90 -3.34 -17.32 -1.01
C GLU A 90 -3.43 -16.48 -2.29
N VAL A 91 -4.38 -16.86 -3.14
CA VAL A 91 -4.78 -16.06 -4.29
C VAL A 91 -5.83 -15.05 -3.83
N GLY A 92 -5.65 -13.79 -4.20
CA GLY A 92 -6.65 -12.75 -3.98
C GLY A 92 -6.67 -11.79 -5.16
N VAL A 93 -7.83 -11.19 -5.40
CA VAL A 93 -8.01 -10.20 -6.45
C VAL A 93 -7.47 -8.87 -5.95
N GLU A 94 -6.55 -8.25 -6.68
CA GLU A 94 -6.03 -6.92 -6.36
C GLU A 94 -6.45 -5.91 -7.43
N GLY A 95 -6.83 -4.72 -6.96
CA GLY A 95 -6.86 -3.47 -7.73
C GLY A 95 -5.67 -2.58 -7.35
N CYS A 96 -5.61 -1.38 -7.95
CA CYS A 96 -4.63 -0.36 -7.58
C CYS A 96 -5.05 1.01 -8.10
N LEU A 97 -5.01 2.01 -7.22
CA LEU A 97 -5.30 3.42 -7.56
C LEU A 97 -4.40 3.97 -8.69
N SER A 98 -3.21 3.40 -8.88
CA SER A 98 -2.28 3.77 -9.96
C SER A 98 -2.47 2.99 -11.28
N ILE A 99 -3.40 2.03 -11.34
CA ILE A 99 -3.75 1.24 -12.54
C ILE A 99 -5.28 1.13 -12.67
N PRO A 100 -5.98 2.26 -12.88
CA PRO A 100 -7.43 2.29 -12.83
C PRO A 100 -8.08 1.38 -13.88
N GLY A 101 -9.15 0.69 -13.48
CA GLY A 101 -9.94 -0.18 -14.36
C GLY A 101 -9.30 -1.54 -14.65
N ILE A 102 -8.21 -1.90 -13.95
CA ILE A 102 -7.53 -3.19 -14.09
C ILE A 102 -7.52 -3.90 -12.74
N ILE A 103 -7.86 -5.18 -12.76
CA ILE A 103 -7.75 -6.07 -11.60
C ILE A 103 -6.94 -7.32 -11.98
N GLY A 104 -6.45 -8.05 -10.99
CA GLY A 104 -5.78 -9.31 -11.27
C GLY A 104 -5.68 -10.25 -10.08
N ASP A 105 -5.56 -11.54 -10.39
CA ASP A 105 -5.37 -12.59 -9.40
C ASP A 105 -3.90 -12.61 -8.99
N VAL A 106 -3.61 -12.29 -7.73
CA VAL A 106 -2.24 -12.20 -7.20
C VAL A 106 -2.03 -13.19 -6.07
N VAL A 107 -0.97 -13.97 -6.19
CA VAL A 107 -0.51 -14.88 -5.13
C VAL A 107 0.31 -14.09 -4.12
N ARG A 108 -0.09 -14.11 -2.85
CA ARG A 108 0.60 -13.46 -1.73
C ARG A 108 0.85 -14.47 -0.61
N ALA A 109 1.83 -14.18 0.26
CA ALA A 109 1.95 -14.93 1.50
C ALA A 109 0.75 -14.61 2.40
N ARG A 110 0.15 -15.64 3.01
CA ARG A 110 -1.01 -15.48 3.90
C ARG A 110 -0.70 -14.64 5.13
N SER A 111 0.53 -14.68 5.63
CA SER A 111 0.98 -13.83 6.73
C SER A 111 2.40 -13.32 6.55
N VAL A 112 2.65 -12.15 7.12
CA VAL A 112 3.94 -11.46 7.06
C VAL A 112 4.31 -10.84 8.41
N GLU A 113 5.60 -10.69 8.65
CA GLU A 113 6.13 -9.83 9.70
C GLU A 113 6.77 -8.60 9.06
N VAL A 114 6.23 -7.43 9.37
CA VAL A 114 6.71 -6.13 8.87
C VAL A 114 7.52 -5.45 9.96
N ARG A 115 8.64 -4.84 9.58
CA ARG A 115 9.41 -3.89 10.40
C ARG A 115 9.48 -2.55 9.69
N GLY A 116 9.64 -1.50 10.45
CA GLY A 116 9.87 -0.15 9.94
C GLY A 116 10.03 0.83 11.08
N LEU A 117 9.66 2.08 10.81
CA LEU A 117 9.58 3.15 11.77
C LEU A 117 8.18 3.76 11.72
N ASP A 118 7.68 4.26 12.85
CA ASP A 118 6.48 5.09 12.87
C ASP A 118 6.77 6.49 12.29
N ARG A 119 5.74 7.33 12.20
CA ARG A 119 5.87 8.72 11.72
C ARG A 119 6.84 9.59 12.53
N HIS A 120 7.27 9.16 13.72
CA HIS A 120 8.22 9.87 14.58
C HIS A 120 9.60 9.19 14.65
N GLY A 121 9.85 8.17 13.83
CA GLY A 121 11.13 7.47 13.79
C GLY A 121 11.30 6.41 14.87
N LYS A 122 10.24 6.06 15.61
CA LYS A 122 10.30 4.99 16.61
C LYS A 122 10.14 3.62 15.94
N PRO A 123 10.77 2.55 16.45
CA PRO A 123 10.65 1.22 15.88
C PRO A 123 9.19 0.75 15.76
N PHE A 124 8.82 0.31 14.57
CA PHE A 124 7.53 -0.33 14.27
C PHE A 124 7.73 -1.81 13.96
N ARG A 125 6.83 -2.65 14.48
CA ARG A 125 6.77 -4.07 14.17
C ARG A 125 5.31 -4.52 14.17
N LEU A 126 4.93 -5.24 13.13
CA LEU A 126 3.60 -5.84 12.99
C LEU A 126 3.73 -7.27 12.50
N ARG A 127 3.07 -8.21 13.18
CA ARG A 127 2.74 -9.53 12.61
C ARG A 127 1.29 -9.45 12.18
N THR A 128 1.01 -9.78 10.93
CA THR A 128 -0.33 -9.69 10.37
C THR A 128 -0.57 -10.83 9.38
N SER A 129 -1.83 -11.14 9.14
CA SER A 129 -2.31 -12.19 8.24
C SER A 129 -3.51 -11.71 7.43
N GLY A 130 -3.95 -12.53 6.47
CA GLY A 130 -5.15 -12.27 5.69
C GLY A 130 -5.02 -11.00 4.86
N TRP A 131 -6.10 -10.24 4.79
CA TRP A 131 -6.17 -9.07 3.92
C TRP A 131 -5.17 -7.97 4.30
N LEU A 132 -5.02 -7.70 5.60
CA LEU A 132 -4.03 -6.72 6.07
C LEU A 132 -2.59 -7.12 5.67
N ALA A 133 -2.24 -8.41 5.71
CA ALA A 133 -0.96 -8.87 5.20
C ALA A 133 -0.79 -8.64 3.69
N ARG A 134 -1.87 -8.79 2.91
CA ARG A 134 -1.88 -8.51 1.47
C ARG A 134 -1.68 -7.02 1.19
N ILE A 135 -2.40 -6.14 1.88
CA ILE A 135 -2.26 -4.68 1.72
C ILE A 135 -0.80 -4.28 1.98
N PHE A 136 -0.20 -4.73 3.10
CA PHE A 136 1.21 -4.43 3.38
C PHE A 136 2.18 -4.94 2.29
N GLN A 137 1.94 -6.14 1.75
CA GLN A 137 2.74 -6.65 0.64
C GLN A 137 2.60 -5.79 -0.63
N HIS A 138 1.39 -5.33 -0.95
CA HIS A 138 1.10 -4.45 -2.06
C HIS A 138 1.81 -3.09 -1.92
N GLU A 139 1.61 -2.42 -0.78
CA GLU A 139 2.21 -1.10 -0.55
C GLU A 139 3.74 -1.13 -0.50
N ILE A 140 4.32 -2.21 0.04
CA ILE A 140 5.78 -2.38 0.08
C ILE A 140 6.34 -2.66 -1.32
N ASP A 141 5.60 -3.32 -2.20
CA ASP A 141 5.99 -3.50 -3.60
C ASP A 141 6.07 -2.18 -4.37
N HIS A 142 5.13 -1.25 -4.14
CA HIS A 142 5.19 0.09 -4.71
C HIS A 142 6.49 0.82 -4.36
N LEU A 143 7.00 0.66 -3.13
CA LEU A 143 8.30 1.21 -2.72
C LEU A 143 9.50 0.60 -3.45
N ASN A 144 9.31 -0.55 -4.07
CA ASN A 144 10.33 -1.27 -4.83
C ASN A 144 10.14 -1.11 -6.35
N GLY A 145 9.15 -0.34 -6.80
CA GLY A 145 8.82 -0.17 -8.21
C GLY A 145 8.12 -1.38 -8.83
N VAL A 146 7.57 -2.26 -7.99
CA VAL A 146 6.81 -3.44 -8.40
C VAL A 146 5.33 -3.10 -8.30
N LEU A 147 4.57 -3.45 -9.34
CA LEU A 147 3.13 -3.29 -9.40
C LEU A 147 2.46 -4.66 -9.33
N PHE A 148 1.21 -4.72 -8.88
CA PHE A 148 0.50 -5.99 -8.76
C PHE A 148 0.42 -6.75 -10.10
N THR A 149 0.34 -6.03 -11.23
CA THR A 149 0.34 -6.60 -12.59
C THR A 149 1.61 -7.37 -12.92
N ASP A 150 2.73 -7.11 -12.24
CA ASP A 150 3.97 -7.86 -12.43
C ASP A 150 3.93 -9.23 -11.73
N ARG A 151 3.00 -9.40 -10.77
CA ARG A 151 2.80 -10.63 -9.99
C ARG A 151 1.53 -11.39 -10.37
N ALA A 152 0.60 -10.71 -11.04
CA ALA A 152 -0.71 -11.26 -11.37
C ALA A 152 -0.58 -12.47 -12.32
N THR A 153 -1.25 -13.57 -11.99
CA THR A 153 -1.36 -14.75 -12.87
C THR A 153 -2.41 -14.56 -13.95
N ARG A 154 -3.40 -13.69 -13.67
CA ARG A 154 -4.44 -13.26 -14.60
C ARG A 154 -4.68 -11.77 -14.38
N VAL A 155 -4.87 -11.04 -15.48
CA VAL A 155 -5.24 -9.62 -15.47
C VAL A 155 -6.49 -9.44 -16.31
N GLU A 156 -7.44 -8.66 -15.79
CA GLU A 156 -8.70 -8.36 -16.46
C GLU A 156 -8.99 -6.87 -16.40
N ARG A 157 -9.52 -6.33 -17.49
CA ARG A 157 -10.06 -4.97 -17.51
C ARG A 157 -11.52 -5.03 -17.10
N VAL A 158 -11.88 -4.25 -16.08
CA VAL A 158 -13.23 -4.17 -15.53
C VAL A 158 -13.81 -2.78 -15.72
N SER A 159 -15.12 -2.63 -15.47
CA SER A 159 -15.71 -1.29 -15.46
C SER A 159 -15.06 -0.43 -14.35
N PRO A 160 -15.01 0.90 -14.52
CA PRO A 160 -14.50 1.79 -13.48
C PRO A 160 -15.22 1.61 -12.14
N GLU A 161 -16.54 1.30 -12.15
CA GLU A 161 -17.29 1.07 -10.91
C GLU A 161 -16.79 -0.18 -10.17
N ARG A 162 -16.53 -1.28 -10.91
CA ARG A 162 -16.07 -2.54 -10.32
C ARG A 162 -14.62 -2.45 -9.84
N ALA A 163 -13.76 -1.73 -10.55
CA ALA A 163 -12.39 -1.47 -10.08
C ALA A 163 -12.41 -0.67 -8.77
N ALA A 164 -13.19 0.41 -8.73
CA ALA A 164 -13.29 1.26 -7.55
C ALA A 164 -13.86 0.52 -6.33
N GLU A 165 -14.75 -0.47 -6.52
CA GLU A 165 -15.25 -1.31 -5.43
C GLU A 165 -14.14 -2.18 -4.82
N LEU A 166 -13.22 -2.70 -5.63
CA LEU A 166 -12.13 -3.55 -5.17
C LEU A 166 -10.94 -2.77 -4.60
N ASP A 167 -10.77 -1.51 -5.00
CA ASP A 167 -9.81 -0.60 -4.38
C ASP A 167 -10.24 -0.17 -2.96
N ARG A 168 -11.54 -0.30 -2.63
CA ARG A 168 -12.19 0.10 -1.37
C ARG A 168 -12.20 -0.97 -0.27
N VAL A 169 -11.81 -2.20 -0.59
CA VAL A 169 -11.90 -3.36 0.30
C VAL A 169 -10.49 -3.82 0.64
#